data_AF-A0A382NQ58-F1
#
_entry.id   AF-A0A382NQ58-F1
#
_cell.length_a   1.000
_cell.length_b   1.000
_cell.length_c   1.000
_cell.angle_alpha   90.00
_cell.angle_beta   90.00
_cell.angle_gamma   90.00
#
_symmetry.space_group_name_H-M   'P 1'
#
loop_
_entity.id
_entity.type
_entity.pdbx_description
1 polymer ?
#
loop_
_entity_poly.entity_id
_entity_poly.type
_entity_poly.pdbx_seq_one_letter_code
_entity_poly.pdbx_strand_id
1 'polypeptide(L)'
;MEKSLLNRNNFRLLIDKVPTVEYFVKSVNIPGLTFSEAVQPAGLGLDAYFPGDKVVFESMTVNFLVDEDLENFKEIYDWMNAIIPISKSADFKQYTGSTSTTTGVSSGATGLLSQYSDITLVTNTNKNIPNRYFRFHDAFPISLSGLVLESGADQEPATATVEFRFTYYDIEITS
;
A
#
# COMPACT_ATOMS: atom_id res chain seq x y z
N MET A 1 -28.91 12.97 17.07
CA MET A 1 -27.61 12.29 16.97
C MET A 1 -26.54 13.36 16.95
N GLU A 2 -25.65 13.40 17.95
CA GLU A 2 -24.43 14.19 17.84
C GLU A 2 -23.59 13.62 16.69
N LYS A 3 -23.34 14.43 15.66
CA LYS A 3 -22.39 14.08 14.61
C LYS A 3 -20.99 14.39 15.14
N SER A 4 -20.24 13.36 15.52
CA SER A 4 -18.83 13.51 15.92
C SER A 4 -17.94 13.54 14.67
N LEU A 5 -16.92 14.40 14.66
CA LEU A 5 -15.94 14.49 13.59
C LEU A 5 -14.94 13.33 13.67
N LEU A 6 -14.39 12.92 12.52
CA LEU A 6 -13.32 11.92 12.46
C LEU A 6 -12.05 12.47 13.09
N ASN A 7 -11.49 11.74 14.07
CA ASN A 7 -10.20 12.07 14.66
C ASN A 7 -9.07 11.51 13.79
N ARG A 8 -8.14 12.37 13.38
CA ARG A 8 -7.01 12.01 12.51
C ARG A 8 -5.93 11.18 13.23
N ASN A 9 -5.89 11.23 14.56
CA ASN A 9 -4.73 10.75 15.32
C ASN A 9 -4.89 9.31 15.83
N ASN A 10 -6.07 8.71 15.66
CA ASN A 10 -6.35 7.39 16.22
C ASN A 10 -6.68 6.38 15.12
N PHE A 11 -5.62 5.75 14.62
CA PHE A 11 -5.69 4.72 13.60
C PHE A 11 -4.68 3.61 13.85
N ARG A 12 -4.87 2.50 13.16
CA ARG A 12 -3.95 1.36 13.12
C ARG A 12 -3.88 0.83 11.70
N LEU A 13 -2.69 0.50 11.22
CA LEU A 13 -2.47 -0.04 9.89
C LEU A 13 -1.98 -1.48 10.01
N LEU A 14 -2.73 -2.43 9.46
CA LEU A 14 -2.42 -3.86 9.49
C LEU A 14 -1.94 -4.28 8.10
N ILE A 15 -0.76 -4.91 8.03
CA ILE A 15 -0.22 -5.50 6.80
C ILE A 15 0.46 -6.82 7.14
N ASP A 16 -0.09 -7.93 6.64
CA ASP A 16 0.38 -9.28 7.01
C ASP A 16 1.84 -9.54 6.63
N LYS A 17 2.32 -8.94 5.53
CA LYS A 17 3.71 -9.10 5.06
C LYS A 17 4.74 -8.29 5.85
N VAL A 18 4.33 -7.23 6.55
CA VAL A 18 5.24 -6.31 7.25
C VAL A 18 4.68 -5.96 8.64
N PRO A 19 4.55 -6.97 9.53
CA PRO A 19 3.93 -6.79 10.84
C PRO A 19 4.69 -5.80 11.73
N THR A 20 6.00 -5.63 11.51
CA THR A 20 6.82 -4.73 12.32
C THR A 20 6.53 -3.26 12.00
N VAL A 21 6.15 -2.94 10.75
CA VAL A 21 5.82 -1.57 10.32
C VAL A 21 4.60 -1.02 11.05
N GLU A 22 3.62 -1.87 11.41
CA GLU A 22 2.36 -1.48 12.08
C GLU A 22 2.57 -0.57 13.30
N TYR A 23 3.56 -0.89 14.15
CA TYR A 23 3.80 -0.19 15.40
C TYR A 23 4.43 1.20 15.24
N PHE A 24 5.05 1.44 14.08
CA PHE A 24 5.89 2.61 13.84
C PHE A 24 5.29 3.58 12.81
N VAL A 25 4.06 3.34 12.33
CA VAL A 25 3.38 4.24 11.39
C VAL A 25 3.07 5.59 12.05
N LYS A 26 3.59 6.67 11.46
CA LYS A 26 3.30 8.07 11.83
C LYS A 26 2.10 8.63 11.08
N SER A 27 1.99 8.35 9.79
CA SER A 27 0.90 8.86 8.97
C SER A 27 0.59 7.94 7.79
N VAL A 28 -0.68 7.90 7.42
CA VAL A 28 -1.22 7.19 6.26
C VAL A 28 -2.23 8.11 5.57
N ASN A 29 -2.27 8.13 4.24
CA ASN A 29 -3.38 8.75 3.51
C ASN A 29 -4.42 7.70 3.12
N ILE A 30 -5.69 8.13 3.03
CA ILE A 30 -6.69 7.40 2.26
C ILE A 30 -6.61 7.98 0.85
N PRO A 31 -6.24 7.18 -0.17
CA PRO A 31 -6.04 7.68 -1.53
C PRO A 31 -7.34 8.20 -2.16
N GLY A 32 -7.21 9.24 -2.98
CA GLY A 32 -8.31 9.68 -3.83
C GLY A 32 -8.63 8.66 -4.93
N LEU A 33 -9.80 8.84 -5.55
CA LEU A 33 -10.18 8.13 -6.76
C LEU A 33 -10.71 9.13 -7.78
N THR A 34 -10.44 8.86 -9.05
CA THR A 34 -10.91 9.66 -10.18
C THR A 34 -11.50 8.76 -11.26
N PHE A 35 -12.47 9.29 -12.00
CA PHE A 35 -13.04 8.62 -13.17
C PHE A 35 -12.52 9.30 -14.43
N SER A 36 -12.24 8.51 -15.47
CA SER A 36 -12.17 9.06 -16.82
C SER A 36 -13.53 9.63 -17.22
N GLU A 37 -13.55 10.69 -18.04
CA GLU A 37 -14.77 11.24 -18.62
C GLU A 37 -14.74 11.15 -20.16
N ALA A 38 -15.91 11.00 -20.77
CA ALA A 38 -16.10 11.10 -22.21
C ALA A 38 -16.81 12.42 -22.52
N VAL A 39 -16.20 13.24 -23.37
CA VAL A 39 -16.73 14.53 -23.78
C VAL A 39 -17.28 14.42 -25.21
N GLN A 40 -18.55 14.77 -25.39
CA GLN A 40 -19.22 14.78 -26.69
C GLN A 40 -19.70 16.19 -27.04
N PRO A 41 -19.39 16.70 -28.26
CA PRO A 41 -19.94 17.97 -28.71
C PRO A 41 -21.46 17.95 -28.74
N ALA A 42 -22.10 18.91 -28.08
CA ALA A 42 -23.55 19.01 -27.94
C ALA A 42 -24.06 20.37 -28.43
N GLY A 43 -24.08 20.56 -29.75
CA GLY A 43 -24.55 21.80 -30.37
C GLY A 43 -23.47 22.86 -30.48
N LEU A 44 -23.87 24.14 -30.57
CA LEU A 44 -22.95 25.26 -30.75
C LEU A 44 -22.45 25.77 -29.40
N GLY A 45 -21.19 25.47 -29.07
CA GLY A 45 -20.50 26.01 -27.90
C GLY A 45 -20.79 25.29 -26.57
N LEU A 46 -21.40 24.10 -26.62
CA LEU A 46 -21.68 23.28 -25.44
C LEU A 46 -21.12 21.88 -25.64
N ASP A 47 -20.55 21.33 -24.57
CA ASP A 47 -20.11 19.94 -24.48
C ASP A 47 -20.98 19.18 -23.48
N ALA A 48 -21.32 17.94 -23.81
CA ALA A 48 -21.94 16.99 -22.90
C ALA A 48 -20.88 16.07 -22.29
N TYR A 49 -20.95 15.88 -20.97
CA TYR A 49 -20.00 15.08 -20.20
C TYR A 49 -20.65 13.78 -19.75
N PHE A 50 -19.98 12.66 -19.99
CA PHE A 50 -20.42 11.33 -19.59
C PHE A 50 -19.35 10.64 -18.75
N PRO A 51 -19.73 9.82 -17.76
CA PRO A 51 -18.77 8.97 -17.05
C PRO A 51 -18.09 8.01 -18.03
N GLY A 52 -16.77 7.94 -17.97
CA GLY A 52 -15.97 6.98 -18.73
C GLY A 52 -15.93 5.59 -18.08
N ASP A 53 -15.06 4.73 -18.59
CA ASP A 53 -15.02 3.30 -18.28
C ASP A 53 -14.01 2.90 -17.18
N LYS A 54 -13.09 3.80 -16.81
CA LYS A 54 -11.99 3.48 -15.90
C LYS A 54 -11.99 4.35 -14.65
N VAL A 55 -11.71 3.68 -13.53
CA VAL A 55 -11.41 4.29 -12.23
C VAL A 55 -9.92 4.22 -12.00
N VAL A 56 -9.33 5.32 -11.56
CA VAL A 56 -7.92 5.38 -11.15
C VAL A 56 -7.86 5.76 -9.68
N PHE A 57 -7.31 4.86 -8.88
CA PHE A 57 -6.95 5.13 -7.50
C PHE A 57 -5.56 5.76 -7.44
N GLU A 58 -5.40 6.74 -6.56
CA GLU A 58 -4.09 7.28 -6.19
C GLU A 58 -3.30 6.24 -5.37
N SER A 59 -1.99 6.43 -5.21
CA SER A 59 -1.18 5.58 -4.33
C SER A 59 -1.47 5.87 -2.85
N MET A 60 -1.30 4.84 -2.02
CA MET A 60 -1.30 4.98 -0.58
C MET A 60 0.12 5.18 -0.07
N THR A 61 0.39 6.33 0.51
CA THR A 61 1.64 6.73 1.15
C THR A 61 1.58 6.48 2.65
N VAL A 62 2.55 5.73 3.17
CA VAL A 62 2.73 5.45 4.59
C VAL A 62 4.08 5.99 5.03
N ASN A 63 4.08 6.87 6.02
CA ASN A 63 5.29 7.35 6.69
C ASN A 63 5.43 6.63 8.03
N PHE A 64 6.60 6.05 8.28
CA PHE A 64 6.90 5.29 9.48
C PHE A 64 8.26 5.68 10.08
N LEU A 65 8.36 5.52 11.39
CA LEU A 65 9.62 5.59 12.13
C LEU A 65 10.44 4.35 11.85
N VAL A 66 11.73 4.54 11.66
CA VAL A 66 12.65 3.44 11.38
C VAL A 66 13.18 2.90 12.70
N ASP A 67 13.12 1.58 12.85
CA ASP A 67 13.59 0.90 14.05
C ASP A 67 15.12 0.91 14.15
N GLU A 68 15.66 0.78 15.37
CA GLU A 68 17.11 0.79 15.63
C GLU A 68 17.83 -0.34 14.87
N ASP A 69 17.20 -1.52 14.85
CA ASP A 69 17.71 -2.71 14.15
C ASP A 69 17.38 -2.72 12.63
N LEU A 70 16.75 -1.65 12.12
CA LEU A 70 16.28 -1.51 10.72
C LEU A 70 15.34 -2.61 10.24
N GLU A 71 14.73 -3.38 11.15
CA GLU A 71 13.89 -4.54 10.80
C GLU A 71 12.74 -4.15 9.88
N ASN A 72 12.00 -3.08 10.24
CA ASN A 72 10.86 -2.61 9.49
C ASN A 72 11.22 -2.04 8.09
N PHE A 73 12.36 -1.36 7.96
CA PHE A 73 12.86 -0.90 6.67
C PHE A 73 13.27 -2.09 5.78
N LYS A 74 13.95 -3.07 6.38
CA LYS A 74 14.38 -4.29 5.70
C LYS A 74 13.20 -5.15 5.25
N GLU A 75 12.15 -5.27 6.04
CA GLU A 75 10.92 -6.01 5.67
C GLU A 75 10.30 -5.48 4.37
N ILE A 76 10.16 -4.15 4.23
CA ILE A 76 9.64 -3.53 3.00
C ILE A 76 10.60 -3.77 1.84
N TYR A 77 11.91 -3.59 2.07
CA TYR A 77 12.92 -3.83 1.05
C TYR A 77 12.91 -5.28 0.55
N ASP A 78 12.83 -6.25 1.46
CA ASP A 78 12.77 -7.67 1.14
C ASP A 78 11.48 -8.02 0.40
N TRP A 79 10.35 -7.41 0.75
CA TRP A 79 9.10 -7.56 0.00
C TRP A 79 9.26 -7.03 -1.43
N MET A 80 9.82 -5.83 -1.61
CA MET A 80 10.09 -5.29 -2.95
C MET A 80 11.04 -6.20 -3.76
N ASN A 81 12.11 -6.71 -3.14
CA ASN A 81 13.06 -7.63 -3.77
C ASN A 81 12.43 -9.00 -4.09
N ALA A 82 11.42 -9.44 -3.32
CA ALA A 82 10.65 -10.64 -3.63
C ALA A 82 9.70 -10.46 -4.83
N ILE A 83 9.24 -9.23 -5.09
CA ILE A 83 8.44 -8.89 -6.28
C ILE A 83 9.35 -8.78 -7.50
N ILE A 84 10.46 -8.05 -7.42
CA ILE A 84 11.41 -7.91 -8.52
C ILE A 84 12.81 -8.19 -7.97
N PRO A 85 13.43 -9.34 -8.28
CA PRO A 85 14.76 -9.66 -7.78
C PRO A 85 15.81 -8.63 -8.23
N ILE A 86 16.39 -7.89 -7.29
CA ILE A 86 17.31 -6.78 -7.55
C ILE A 86 18.77 -7.24 -7.54
N SER A 87 19.12 -8.28 -6.78
CA SER A 87 20.52 -8.61 -6.46
C SER A 87 21.03 -9.98 -6.93
N LYS A 88 20.15 -10.95 -7.25
CA LYS A 88 20.59 -12.32 -7.61
C LYS A 88 19.92 -12.85 -8.88
N SER A 89 20.73 -13.27 -9.83
CA SER A 89 20.30 -13.98 -11.04
C SER A 89 19.72 -15.38 -10.76
N ALA A 90 20.04 -15.98 -9.60
CA ALA A 90 19.46 -17.25 -9.16
C ALA A 90 17.97 -17.11 -8.80
N ASP A 91 17.57 -15.97 -8.23
CA ASP A 91 16.19 -15.68 -7.84
C ASP A 91 15.32 -15.37 -9.08
N PHE A 92 15.95 -14.94 -10.17
CA PHE A 92 15.30 -14.78 -11.48
C PHE A 92 14.79 -16.11 -12.07
N LYS A 93 15.45 -17.25 -11.78
CA LYS A 93 14.96 -18.57 -12.23
C LYS A 93 13.67 -18.99 -11.51
N GLN A 94 13.54 -18.67 -10.22
CA GLN A 94 12.30 -18.86 -9.47
C GLN A 94 11.21 -17.89 -9.93
N TYR A 95 11.56 -16.63 -10.21
CA TYR A 95 10.62 -15.60 -10.67
C TYR A 95 10.05 -15.84 -12.08
N THR A 96 10.87 -16.38 -13.00
CA THR A 96 10.42 -16.75 -14.36
C THR A 96 9.66 -18.08 -14.41
N GLY A 97 9.46 -18.76 -13.27
CA GLY A 97 8.79 -20.06 -13.22
C GLY A 97 9.56 -21.20 -13.89
N SER A 98 10.83 -21.02 -14.25
CA SER A 98 11.63 -22.03 -14.95
C SER A 98 12.23 -23.03 -13.96
N THR A 99 11.36 -23.88 -13.40
CA THR A 99 11.78 -25.12 -12.75
C THR A 99 11.26 -26.27 -13.58
N SER A 100 12.12 -26.85 -14.44
CA SER A 100 11.81 -28.10 -15.11
C SER A 100 11.79 -29.21 -14.05
N THR A 101 10.60 -29.65 -13.65
CA THR A 101 10.45 -30.94 -12.98
C THR A 101 10.64 -32.06 -14.01
N THR A 102 11.13 -33.23 -13.58
CA THR A 102 11.37 -34.41 -14.43
C THR A 102 10.10 -34.92 -15.16
N THR A 103 8.93 -34.35 -14.85
CA THR A 103 7.63 -34.67 -15.44
C THR A 103 7.02 -33.53 -16.27
N GLY A 104 7.72 -32.42 -16.49
CA GLY A 104 7.28 -31.36 -17.42
C GLY A 104 6.08 -30.53 -16.96
N VAL A 105 5.72 -30.57 -15.67
CA VAL A 105 4.60 -29.77 -15.13
C VAL A 105 5.18 -28.54 -14.42
N SER A 106 4.88 -27.36 -14.98
CA SER A 106 5.23 -26.05 -14.45
C SER A 106 4.24 -25.62 -13.35
N SER A 107 4.63 -25.69 -12.07
CA SER A 107 3.89 -25.03 -10.99
C SER A 107 4.24 -23.54 -10.93
N GLY A 108 3.72 -22.76 -11.88
CA GLY A 108 3.99 -21.33 -12.04
C GLY A 108 3.11 -20.37 -11.22
N ALA A 109 2.24 -20.87 -10.33
CA ALA A 109 1.24 -20.04 -9.64
C ALA A 109 1.72 -19.45 -8.30
N THR A 110 2.73 -20.03 -7.66
CA THR A 110 3.09 -19.68 -6.27
C THR A 110 3.90 -18.37 -6.16
N GLY A 111 4.64 -17.99 -7.21
CA GLY A 111 5.46 -16.77 -7.21
C GLY A 111 4.67 -15.48 -7.46
N LEU A 112 3.53 -15.55 -8.17
CA LEU A 112 2.68 -14.39 -8.47
C LEU A 112 1.83 -13.97 -7.27
N LEU A 113 1.25 -14.93 -6.54
CA LEU A 113 0.47 -14.65 -5.32
C LEU A 113 1.35 -14.17 -4.15
N SER A 114 2.66 -14.42 -4.20
CA SER A 114 3.61 -13.94 -3.19
C SER A 114 3.92 -12.44 -3.30
N GLN A 115 3.44 -11.76 -4.35
CA GLN A 115 3.75 -10.35 -4.60
C GLN A 115 2.83 -9.41 -3.84
N TYR A 116 1.60 -9.84 -3.58
CA TYR A 116 0.54 -9.01 -3.02
C TYR A 116 0.30 -9.29 -1.53
N SER A 117 -0.25 -8.32 -0.82
CA SER A 117 -0.81 -8.44 0.52
C SER A 117 -1.99 -7.49 0.64
N ASP A 118 -3.04 -7.90 1.34
CA ASP A 118 -4.07 -6.95 1.73
C ASP A 118 -3.55 -6.02 2.82
N ILE A 119 -4.10 -4.80 2.86
CA ILE A 119 -3.80 -3.81 3.89
C ILE A 119 -5.11 -3.37 4.52
N THR A 120 -5.18 -3.38 5.86
CA THR A 120 -6.36 -2.89 6.58
C THR A 120 -6.00 -1.66 7.41
N LEU A 121 -6.59 -0.51 7.05
CA LEU A 121 -6.55 0.69 7.88
C LEU A 121 -7.79 0.73 8.77
N VAL A 122 -7.56 0.66 10.07
CA VAL A 122 -8.59 0.78 11.10
C VAL A 122 -8.55 2.20 11.64
N THR A 123 -9.69 2.91 11.61
CA THR A 123 -9.80 4.20 12.32
C THR A 123 -10.74 4.05 13.51
N ASN A 124 -10.31 4.64 14.62
CA ASN A 124 -10.97 4.51 15.91
C ASN A 124 -11.78 5.77 16.23
N THR A 125 -12.84 5.61 17.03
CA THR A 125 -13.58 6.73 17.61
C THR A 125 -12.73 7.52 18.61
N ASN A 126 -13.26 8.67 19.05
CA ASN A 126 -12.72 9.42 20.18
C ASN A 126 -12.64 8.62 21.49
N LYS A 127 -13.35 7.48 21.59
CA LYS A 127 -13.28 6.55 22.73
C LYS A 127 -12.32 5.38 22.49
N ASN A 128 -11.49 5.45 21.45
CA ASN A 128 -10.56 4.40 21.05
C ASN A 128 -11.23 3.06 20.70
N ILE A 129 -12.48 3.12 20.22
CA ILE A 129 -13.22 1.94 19.74
C ILE A 129 -13.10 1.91 18.21
N PRO A 130 -12.64 0.80 17.60
CA PRO A 130 -12.66 0.59 16.16
C PRO A 130 -14.06 0.81 15.60
N ASN A 131 -14.20 1.69 14.62
CA ASN A 131 -15.51 2.07 14.09
C ASN A 131 -15.56 2.02 12.55
N ARG A 132 -14.39 2.05 11.90
CA ARG A 132 -14.30 2.06 10.44
C ARG A 132 -13.09 1.25 10.00
N TYR A 133 -13.29 0.44 8.97
CA TYR A 133 -12.25 -0.38 8.36
C TYR A 133 -12.17 -0.03 6.88
N PHE A 134 -10.97 0.32 6.43
CA PHE A 134 -10.64 0.46 5.02
C PHE A 134 -9.77 -0.73 4.63
N ARG A 135 -10.27 -1.61 3.77
CA ARG A 135 -9.56 -2.82 3.34
C ARG A 135 -9.09 -2.62 1.91
N PHE A 136 -7.79 -2.49 1.71
CA PHE A 136 -7.14 -2.36 0.42
C PHE A 136 -6.74 -3.75 -0.08
N HIS A 137 -7.22 -4.12 -1.26
CA HIS A 137 -7.02 -5.46 -1.83
C HIS A 137 -5.85 -5.51 -2.80
N ASP A 138 -5.10 -6.62 -2.74
CA ASP A 138 -3.96 -6.90 -3.60
C ASP A 138 -2.91 -5.78 -3.59
N ALA A 139 -2.57 -5.26 -2.41
CA ALA A 139 -1.61 -4.17 -2.31
C ALA A 139 -0.16 -4.64 -2.45
N PHE A 140 0.69 -3.78 -2.98
CA PHE A 140 2.13 -4.02 -3.09
C PHE A 140 2.93 -2.70 -3.10
N PRO A 141 4.14 -2.69 -2.54
CA PRO A 141 4.98 -1.50 -2.51
C PRO A 141 5.50 -1.16 -3.90
N ILE A 142 5.44 0.12 -4.26
CA ILE A 142 5.97 0.65 -5.51
C ILE A 142 7.19 1.55 -5.30
N SER A 143 7.39 2.06 -4.09
CA SER A 143 8.55 2.86 -3.72
C SER A 143 8.84 2.77 -2.23
N LEU A 144 10.12 2.90 -1.87
CA LEU A 144 10.62 3.06 -0.51
C LEU A 144 11.62 4.22 -0.55
N SER A 145 11.42 5.23 0.30
CA SER A 145 12.30 6.40 0.36
C SER A 145 13.67 6.02 0.91
N GLY A 146 14.68 6.83 0.58
CA GLY A 146 15.98 6.74 1.25
C GLY A 146 15.89 7.12 2.73
N LEU A 147 16.87 6.67 3.51
CA LEU A 147 17.09 7.10 4.89
C LEU A 147 18.12 8.23 4.90
N VAL A 148 17.76 9.35 5.53
CA VAL A 148 18.69 10.46 5.75
C VAL A 148 19.35 10.28 7.11
N LEU A 149 20.68 10.19 7.13
CA LEU A 149 21.48 10.09 8.34
C LEU A 149 22.36 11.35 8.46
N GLU A 150 22.27 12.05 9.59
CA GLU A 150 23.00 13.29 9.85
C GLU A 150 23.83 13.15 11.13
N SER A 151 25.11 13.52 11.06
CA SER A 151 26.02 13.47 12.20
C SER A 151 25.96 14.79 12.98
N GLY A 152 25.65 14.74 14.28
CA GLY A 152 25.62 15.91 15.16
C GLY A 152 24.28 16.65 15.24
N ALA A 153 23.21 16.07 14.67
CA ALA A 153 21.84 16.52 14.84
C ALA A 153 21.26 16.06 16.20
N ASP A 154 20.19 16.71 16.65
CA ASP A 154 19.39 16.26 17.80
C ASP A 154 18.84 14.85 17.55
N GLN A 155 18.55 14.08 18.63
CA GLN A 155 18.07 12.69 18.56
C GLN A 155 16.62 12.59 18.05
N GLU A 156 16.36 12.96 16.80
CA GLU A 156 15.12 12.62 16.12
C GLU A 156 15.27 11.26 15.43
N PRO A 157 14.33 10.31 15.63
CA PRO A 157 14.37 9.03 14.95
C PRO A 157 14.28 9.19 13.44
N ALA A 158 15.03 8.37 12.70
CA ALA A 158 14.96 8.34 11.24
C ALA A 158 13.53 7.97 10.79
N THR A 159 13.12 8.54 9.66
CA THR A 159 11.81 8.27 9.05
C THR A 159 11.97 7.79 7.63
N ALA A 160 11.07 6.92 7.20
CA ALA A 160 10.99 6.45 5.83
C ALA A 160 9.53 6.50 5.36
N THR A 161 9.37 6.63 4.05
CA THR A 161 8.08 6.66 3.38
C THR A 161 8.02 5.53 2.36
N VAL A 162 6.94 4.76 2.40
CA VAL A 162 6.63 3.73 1.41
C VAL A 162 5.33 4.12 0.70
N GLU A 163 5.27 3.89 -0.61
CA GLU A 163 4.03 4.02 -1.37
C GLU A 163 3.55 2.66 -1.85
N PHE A 164 2.26 2.43 -1.77
CA PHE A 164 1.58 1.23 -2.20
C PHE A 164 0.63 1.52 -3.34
N ARG A 165 0.56 0.56 -4.28
CA ARG A 165 -0.56 0.41 -5.22
C ARG A 165 -1.43 -0.75 -4.76
N PHE A 166 -2.69 -0.74 -5.16
CA PHE A 166 -3.71 -1.72 -4.83
C PHE A 166 -4.79 -1.69 -5.92
N THR A 167 -5.65 -2.71 -5.95
CA THR A 167 -6.69 -2.82 -6.98
C THR A 167 -7.90 -1.93 -6.66
N TYR A 168 -8.42 -2.04 -5.44
CA TYR A 168 -9.53 -1.24 -4.92
C TYR A 168 -9.53 -1.31 -3.39
N TYR A 169 -10.42 -0.56 -2.74
CA TYR A 169 -10.65 -0.69 -1.30
C TYR A 169 -12.13 -0.66 -0.93
N ASP A 170 -12.47 -1.43 0.11
CA ASP A 170 -13.80 -1.42 0.72
C ASP A 170 -13.81 -0.55 1.98
N ILE A 171 -14.97 0.05 2.27
CA ILE A 171 -15.20 0.81 3.49
C ILE A 171 -16.30 0.11 4.29
N GLU A 172 -15.94 -0.42 5.46
CA GLU A 172 -16.89 -1.02 6.40
C GLU A 172 -17.09 -0.12 7.62
N ILE A 173 -18.35 -0.01 8.04
CA ILE A 173 -18.78 0.78 9.20
C ILE A 173 -19.42 -0.19 10.19
N THR A 174 -18.80 -0.39 11.35
CA THR A 174 -19.43 -1.14 12.44
C THR A 174 -20.29 -0.18 13.24
N SER A 175 -21.60 -0.44 13.29
CA SER A 175 -22.59 0.37 14.02
C SER A 175 -22.55 0.14 15.52
#